data_AF-A0A663N8I3-F1
#
_entry.id   AF-A0A663N8I3-F1
#
_cell.length_a   1.000
_cell.length_b   1.000
_cell.length_c   1.000
_cell.angle_alpha   90.00
_cell.angle_beta   90.00
_cell.angle_gamma   90.00
#
_symmetry.space_group_name_H-M   'P 1'
#
loop_
_entity.id
_entity.type
_entity.pdbx_description
1 polymer ?
#
loop_
_entity_poly.entity_id
_entity_poly.type
_entity_poly.pdbx_seq_one_letter_code
_entity_poly.pdbx_strand_id
1 'polypeptide(L)'
;MASGGQQRIIQFTGFRKQEKAALIQHLSKLDCVILDSKKYRNHTTHLIAKKLCKSEKFLAACAAGKWILTKEYIINSAESGRWLDETTYEWGYKIEKDTDYSPQMQSAPKRWREELTRTRAPGAFHRWKVVLPVIEGCKRMECIRR
;
A
#
# COMPACT_ATOMS: atom_id res chain seq x y z
N MET A 1 -22.25 7.27 14.00
CA MET A 1 -21.18 8.09 14.59
C MET A 1 -19.98 7.98 13.67
N ALA A 2 -19.58 9.08 13.03
CA ALA A 2 -18.43 9.09 12.12
C ALA A 2 -17.18 8.72 12.93
N SER A 3 -16.50 7.63 12.55
CA SER A 3 -15.20 7.32 13.14
C SER A 3 -14.29 8.52 12.92
N GLY A 4 -13.67 9.02 13.99
CA GLY A 4 -12.72 10.13 13.93
C GLY A 4 -11.67 9.81 12.88
N GLY A 5 -11.76 10.49 11.72
CA GLY A 5 -11.09 10.08 10.50
C GLY A 5 -9.59 10.27 10.64
N GLN A 6 -8.86 9.18 10.85
CA GLN A 6 -7.41 9.18 10.82
C GLN A 6 -6.94 9.75 9.46
N GLN A 7 -6.03 10.74 9.50
CA GLN A 7 -5.59 11.44 8.29
C GLN A 7 -5.04 10.46 7.25
N ARG A 8 -5.58 10.52 6.03
CA ARG A 8 -5.18 9.62 4.94
C ARG A 8 -3.91 10.14 4.28
N ILE A 9 -2.82 9.42 4.53
CA ILE A 9 -1.50 9.66 3.92
C ILE A 9 -1.28 8.64 2.80
N ILE A 10 -1.31 9.12 1.56
CA ILE A 10 -1.41 8.32 0.34
C ILE A 10 -0.06 8.26 -0.41
N GLN A 11 0.35 7.05 -0.79
CA GLN A 11 1.38 6.80 -1.80
C GLN A 11 0.83 6.02 -2.99
N PHE A 12 1.53 6.09 -4.12
CA PHE A 12 1.19 5.38 -5.35
C PHE A 12 2.30 4.41 -5.78
N THR A 13 1.92 3.28 -6.38
CA THR A 13 2.81 2.32 -7.04
C THR A 13 2.22 1.79 -8.35
N GLY A 14 3.07 1.60 -9.36
CA GLY A 14 2.71 0.95 -10.63
C GLY A 14 1.95 1.81 -11.65
N PHE A 15 1.72 3.10 -11.37
CA PHE A 15 1.05 4.03 -12.30
C PHE A 15 2.05 4.79 -13.17
N ARG A 16 1.68 5.05 -14.43
CA ARG A 16 2.40 6.00 -15.29
C ARG A 16 2.14 7.44 -14.82
N LYS A 17 2.98 8.39 -15.26
CA LYS A 17 2.90 9.79 -14.84
C LYS A 17 1.52 10.42 -15.09
N GLN A 18 0.94 10.19 -16.27
CA GLN A 18 -0.38 10.71 -16.65
C GLN A 18 -1.50 10.10 -15.79
N GLU A 19 -1.51 8.77 -15.62
CA GLU A 19 -2.52 8.08 -14.79
C GLU A 19 -2.46 8.55 -13.32
N LYS A 20 -1.25 8.70 -12.79
CA LYS A 20 -1.04 9.22 -11.43
C LYS A 20 -1.56 10.66 -11.31
N ALA A 21 -1.30 11.51 -12.30
CA ALA A 21 -1.79 12.90 -12.28
C ALA A 21 -3.32 12.96 -12.26
N ALA A 22 -4.01 12.12 -13.03
CA ALA A 22 -5.47 12.03 -13.01
C ALA A 22 -5.99 11.60 -11.62
N LEU A 23 -5.38 10.60 -10.99
CA LEU A 23 -5.76 10.20 -9.62
C LEU A 23 -5.52 11.32 -8.59
N ILE A 24 -4.44 12.08 -8.73
CA ILE A 24 -4.17 13.24 -7.87
C ILE A 24 -5.24 14.32 -8.06
N GLN A 25 -5.74 14.53 -9.28
CA GLN A 25 -6.86 15.46 -9.52
C GLN A 25 -8.15 15.03 -8.82
N HIS A 26 -8.43 13.74 -8.69
CA HIS A 26 -9.57 13.26 -7.90
C HIS A 26 -9.35 13.53 -6.40
N LEU A 27 -8.12 13.35 -5.92
CA LEU A 27 -7.76 13.55 -4.52
C LEU A 27 -7.86 15.00 -4.04
N SER A 28 -7.77 16.00 -4.93
CA SER A 28 -7.91 17.41 -4.52
C SER A 28 -9.29 17.75 -3.94
N LYS A 29 -10.28 16.89 -4.17
CA LYS A 29 -11.65 17.02 -3.63
C LYS A 29 -11.81 16.39 -2.23
N LEU A 30 -10.78 15.75 -1.70
CA LEU A 30 -10.84 14.98 -0.47
C LEU A 30 -9.72 15.39 0.49
N ASP A 31 -10.01 15.37 1.79
CA ASP A 31 -8.99 15.64 2.81
C ASP A 31 -7.99 14.47 2.92
N CYS A 32 -6.78 14.67 2.39
CA CYS A 32 -5.67 13.73 2.45
C CYS A 32 -4.31 14.41 2.23
N VAL A 33 -3.24 13.68 2.56
CA VAL A 33 -1.85 14.07 2.31
C VAL A 33 -1.25 13.13 1.28
N ILE A 34 -0.67 13.68 0.21
CA ILE A 34 -0.04 12.90 -0.85
C ILE A 34 1.47 12.92 -0.65
N LEU A 35 2.09 11.75 -0.52
CA LEU A 35 3.54 11.61 -0.42
C LEU A 35 4.15 11.28 -1.79
N ASP A 36 4.62 12.30 -2.50
CA ASP A 36 5.32 12.13 -3.77
C ASP A 36 6.81 11.76 -3.58
N SER A 37 7.05 10.54 -3.14
CA SER A 37 8.39 9.98 -3.04
C SER A 37 8.52 8.71 -3.87
N LYS A 38 9.70 8.49 -4.49
CA LYS A 38 10.02 7.23 -5.18
C LYS A 38 10.12 6.05 -4.19
N LYS A 39 10.60 6.31 -2.97
CA LYS A 39 10.80 5.33 -1.89
C LYS A 39 9.53 5.17 -1.06
N TYR A 40 9.42 4.04 -0.36
CA TYR A 40 8.38 3.87 0.65
C TYR A 40 8.61 4.83 1.83
N ARG A 41 7.52 5.35 2.41
CA ARG A 41 7.55 6.18 3.62
C ARG A 41 6.69 5.53 4.71
N ASN A 42 7.23 5.39 5.91
CA ASN A 42 6.55 4.67 7.00
C ASN A 42 5.26 5.35 7.49
N HIS A 43 5.15 6.67 7.31
CA HIS A 43 3.94 7.45 7.60
C HIS A 43 2.78 7.15 6.64
N THR A 44 3.02 6.43 5.55
CA THR A 44 1.97 6.00 4.63
C THR A 44 0.92 5.16 5.34
N THR A 45 -0.34 5.52 5.16
CA THR A 45 -1.49 4.77 5.69
C THR A 45 -2.18 3.98 4.57
N HIS A 46 -2.19 4.55 3.35
CA HIS A 46 -2.84 3.99 2.18
C HIS A 46 -1.85 3.97 1.00
N LEU A 47 -1.68 2.80 0.39
CA LEU A 47 -0.93 2.63 -0.85
C LEU A 47 -1.92 2.29 -1.96
N ILE A 48 -2.04 3.16 -2.96
CA ILE A 48 -2.82 2.87 -4.15
C ILE A 48 -1.92 2.15 -5.15
N ALA A 49 -2.34 0.96 -5.54
CA ALA A 49 -1.59 0.08 -6.43
C ALA A 49 -2.39 -0.21 -7.70
N LYS A 50 -1.77 0.03 -8.87
CA LYS A 50 -2.40 -0.28 -10.16
C LYS A 50 -2.68 -1.77 -10.35
N LYS A 51 -1.78 -2.60 -9.81
CA LYS A 51 -1.83 -4.05 -9.88
C LYS A 51 -1.00 -4.64 -8.73
N LEU A 52 -1.21 -5.93 -8.46
CA LEU A 52 -0.30 -6.70 -7.62
C LEU A 52 1.11 -6.66 -8.22
N CYS A 53 2.11 -6.32 -7.39
CA CYS A 53 3.49 -6.20 -7.85
C CYS A 53 4.48 -6.43 -6.70
N LYS A 54 5.75 -6.63 -7.05
CA LYS A 54 6.85 -6.83 -6.10
C LYS A 54 7.70 -5.55 -5.93
N SER A 55 7.08 -4.38 -6.05
CA SER A 55 7.80 -3.10 -5.84
C SER A 55 8.14 -2.92 -4.36
N GLU A 56 9.18 -2.11 -4.07
CA GLU A 56 9.57 -1.74 -2.69
C GLU A 56 8.34 -1.26 -1.89
N LYS A 57 7.58 -0.31 -2.44
CA LYS A 57 6.39 0.24 -1.78
C LYS A 57 5.34 -0.82 -1.48
N PHE A 58 5.05 -1.71 -2.44
CA PHE A 58 4.02 -2.72 -2.27
C PHE A 58 4.40 -3.71 -1.16
N LEU A 59 5.63 -4.23 -1.20
CA LEU A 59 6.12 -5.19 -0.21
C LEU A 59 6.25 -4.54 1.17
N ALA A 60 6.77 -3.32 1.26
CA ALA A 60 6.91 -2.60 2.53
C ALA A 60 5.55 -2.24 3.14
N ALA A 61 4.59 -1.76 2.34
CA ALA A 61 3.23 -1.49 2.80
C ALA A 61 2.52 -2.75 3.30
N CYS A 62 2.71 -3.88 2.60
CA CYS A 62 2.15 -5.18 2.97
C CYS A 62 2.74 -5.65 4.30
N ALA A 63 4.07 -5.62 4.42
CA ALA A 63 4.77 -5.97 5.66
C ALA A 63 4.43 -5.04 6.83
N ALA A 64 4.04 -3.80 6.57
CA ALA A 64 3.63 -2.83 7.60
C ALA A 64 2.12 -2.80 7.85
N GLY A 65 1.34 -3.71 7.24
CA GLY A 65 -0.11 -3.81 7.43
C GLY A 65 -0.87 -2.56 7.01
N LYS A 66 -0.40 -1.85 5.99
CA LYS A 66 -1.08 -0.66 5.45
C LYS A 66 -2.21 -1.09 4.52
N TRP A 67 -3.19 -0.21 4.32
CA TRP A 67 -4.19 -0.40 3.28
C TRP A 67 -3.53 -0.39 1.91
N ILE A 68 -3.68 -1.47 1.15
CA ILE A 68 -3.25 -1.52 -0.25
C ILE A 68 -4.49 -1.65 -1.11
N LEU A 69 -4.83 -0.56 -1.81
CA LEU A 69 -6.12 -0.42 -2.48
C LEU A 69 -5.98 -0.29 -3.99
N THR A 70 -7.05 -0.59 -4.70
CA THR A 70 -7.17 -0.29 -6.14
C THR A 70 -7.42 1.20 -6.37
N LYS A 71 -7.34 1.64 -7.64
CA LYS A 71 -7.56 3.05 -8.00
C LYS A 71 -9.02 3.50 -7.83
N GLU A 72 -9.95 2.55 -7.92
CA GLU A 72 -11.39 2.78 -7.81
C GLU A 72 -11.76 3.35 -6.44
N TYR A 73 -10.98 3.06 -5.39
CA TYR A 73 -11.15 3.69 -4.08
C TYR A 73 -11.09 5.23 -4.16
N ILE A 74 -10.11 5.77 -4.89
CA ILE A 74 -9.95 7.22 -5.08
C ILE A 74 -11.10 7.76 -5.92
N ILE A 75 -11.36 7.13 -7.06
CA ILE A 75 -12.33 7.61 -8.05
C ILE A 75 -13.71 7.68 -7.40
N ASN A 76 -14.17 6.57 -6.81
CA ASN A 76 -15.51 6.46 -6.23
C ASN A 76 -15.65 7.33 -4.97
N SER A 77 -14.59 7.47 -4.15
CA SER A 77 -14.62 8.39 -3.00
C SER A 77 -14.72 9.85 -3.45
N ALA A 78 -13.98 10.24 -4.49
CA ALA A 78 -14.02 11.60 -5.02
C ALA A 78 -15.36 11.93 -5.68
N GLU A 79 -15.96 10.98 -6.38
CA GLU A 79 -17.31 11.09 -6.95
C GLU A 79 -18.39 11.18 -5.85
N SER A 80 -18.21 10.44 -4.76
CA SER A 80 -19.12 10.49 -3.60
C SER A 80 -18.91 11.71 -2.69
N GLY A 81 -17.88 12.52 -2.93
CA GLY A 81 -17.50 13.66 -2.09
C GLY A 81 -17.06 13.28 -0.66
N ARG A 82 -16.80 11.99 -0.40
CA ARG A 82 -16.39 11.48 0.91
C ARG A 82 -15.58 10.21 0.78
N TRP A 83 -14.77 9.91 1.79
CA TRP A 83 -14.07 8.63 1.87
C TRP A 83 -15.06 7.48 2.03
N LEU A 84 -14.96 6.50 1.11
CA LEU A 84 -15.67 5.23 1.19
C LEU A 84 -14.91 4.25 2.10
N ASP A 85 -15.57 3.15 2.44
CA ASP A 85 -14.95 2.05 3.17
C ASP A 85 -13.84 1.40 2.33
N GLU A 86 -12.67 1.19 2.91
CA GLU A 86 -11.49 0.65 2.23
C GLU A 86 -11.64 -0.83 1.84
N THR A 87 -12.44 -1.60 2.58
CA THR A 87 -12.47 -3.07 2.54
C THR A 87 -12.78 -3.60 1.15
N THR A 88 -13.76 -3.01 0.46
CA THR A 88 -14.20 -3.50 -0.86
C THR A 88 -13.24 -3.17 -2.00
N TYR A 89 -12.30 -2.25 -1.76
CA TYR A 89 -11.26 -1.83 -2.70
C TYR A 89 -9.89 -2.42 -2.35
N GLU A 90 -9.79 -3.20 -1.28
CA GLU A 90 -8.55 -3.78 -0.82
C GLU A 90 -8.08 -4.91 -1.74
N TRP A 91 -6.80 -4.89 -2.10
CA TRP A 91 -6.17 -6.03 -2.76
C TRP A 91 -6.23 -7.25 -1.84
N GLY A 92 -6.94 -8.28 -2.29
CA GLY A 92 -7.24 -9.48 -1.49
C GLY A 92 -8.67 -9.52 -0.92
N TYR A 93 -9.51 -8.51 -1.20
CA TYR A 93 -10.94 -8.56 -0.88
C TYR A 93 -11.65 -9.72 -1.61
N LYS A 94 -11.37 -9.86 -2.91
CA LYS A 94 -11.78 -11.01 -3.74
C LYS A 94 -10.54 -11.65 -4.35
N ILE A 95 -10.59 -12.98 -4.49
CA ILE A 95 -9.55 -13.76 -5.17
C ILE A 95 -10.10 -14.14 -6.53
N GLU A 96 -9.47 -13.65 -7.58
CA GLU A 96 -9.84 -13.89 -8.97
C GLU A 96 -9.13 -15.16 -9.46
N LYS A 97 -9.87 -16.09 -10.05
CA LYS A 97 -9.33 -17.38 -10.51
C LYS A 97 -8.58 -17.27 -11.84
N ASP A 98 -8.96 -16.32 -12.69
CA ASP A 98 -8.46 -16.19 -14.07
C ASP A 98 -7.38 -15.10 -14.21
N THR A 99 -6.43 -15.06 -13.27
CA THR A 99 -5.32 -14.09 -13.29
C THR A 99 -3.97 -14.79 -13.21
N ASP A 100 -2.92 -14.11 -13.67
CA ASP A 100 -1.54 -14.58 -13.55
C ASP A 100 -1.02 -14.60 -12.10
N TYR A 101 -1.84 -14.19 -11.12
CA TYR A 101 -1.44 -14.10 -9.71
C TYR A 101 -1.93 -15.29 -8.92
N SER A 102 -1.05 -15.91 -8.14
CA SER A 102 -1.45 -16.98 -7.23
C SER A 102 -2.43 -16.45 -6.16
N PRO A 103 -3.35 -17.30 -5.65
CA PRO A 103 -4.24 -16.93 -4.55
C PRO A 103 -3.52 -16.34 -3.33
N GLN A 104 -2.31 -16.83 -3.04
CA GLN A 104 -1.46 -16.36 -1.95
C GLN A 104 -0.92 -14.95 -2.19
N MET A 105 -0.56 -14.61 -3.43
CA MET A 105 -0.16 -13.25 -3.80
C MET A 105 -1.33 -12.27 -3.69
N GLN A 106 -2.50 -12.68 -4.20
CA GLN A 106 -3.70 -11.84 -4.19
C GLN A 106 -4.17 -11.53 -2.77
N SER A 107 -4.21 -12.55 -1.89
CA SER A 107 -4.67 -12.38 -0.51
C SER A 107 -3.63 -11.73 0.42
N ALA A 108 -2.38 -11.53 -0.01
CA ALA A 108 -1.31 -11.10 0.88
C ALA A 108 -1.53 -9.75 1.59
N PRO A 109 -1.97 -8.67 0.90
CA PRO A 109 -2.15 -7.37 1.53
C PRO A 109 -3.19 -7.40 2.65
N LYS A 110 -4.40 -7.88 2.32
CA LYS A 110 -5.49 -8.04 3.29
C LYS A 110 -5.08 -8.92 4.47
N ARG A 111 -4.50 -10.10 4.19
CA ARG A 111 -4.08 -11.04 5.24
C ARG A 111 -3.12 -10.40 6.23
N TRP A 112 -2.09 -9.70 5.76
CA TRP A 112 -1.13 -9.05 6.65
C TRP A 112 -1.72 -7.86 7.40
N ARG A 113 -2.58 -7.05 6.78
CA ARG A 113 -3.29 -5.98 7.48
C ARG A 113 -4.15 -6.53 8.61
N GLU A 114 -4.95 -7.55 8.34
CA GLU A 114 -5.82 -8.19 9.34
C GLU A 114 -5.00 -8.82 10.48
N GLU A 115 -3.95 -9.56 10.14
CA GLU A 115 -3.08 -10.20 11.13
C GLU A 115 -2.38 -9.18 12.03
N LEU A 116 -1.87 -8.08 11.48
CA LEU A 116 -1.20 -7.03 12.26
C LEU A 116 -2.20 -6.21 13.08
N THR A 117 -3.43 -6.04 12.59
CA THR A 117 -4.52 -5.44 13.37
C THR A 117 -4.89 -6.32 14.56
N ARG A 118 -5.02 -7.64 14.34
CA ARG A 118 -5.37 -8.64 15.35
C ARG A 118 -4.28 -8.78 16.42
N THR A 119 -3.03 -8.87 16.01
CA THR A 119 -1.88 -9.06 16.91
C THR A 119 -1.35 -7.76 17.52
N ARG A 120 -1.74 -6.61 16.97
CA ARG A 120 -1.19 -5.28 17.28
C ARG A 120 0.33 -5.18 17.09
N ALA A 121 0.91 -6.08 16.31
CA ALA A 121 2.33 -5.98 15.98
C ALA A 121 2.58 -4.82 15.01
N PRO A 122 3.70 -4.08 15.14
CA PRO A 122 3.99 -2.92 14.29
C PRO A 122 4.36 -3.30 12.84
N GLY A 123 4.57 -4.58 12.55
CA GLY A 123 4.90 -5.09 11.22
C GLY A 123 5.19 -6.60 11.21
N ALA A 124 5.20 -7.18 10.01
CA ALA A 124 5.35 -8.61 9.75
C ALA A 124 6.66 -9.21 10.30
N PHE A 125 7.72 -8.40 10.34
CA PHE A 125 9.04 -8.80 10.82
C PHE A 125 9.33 -8.26 12.22
N HIS A 126 8.31 -7.94 13.01
CA HIS A 126 8.50 -7.48 14.37
C HIS A 126 9.31 -8.50 15.18
N ARG A 127 10.35 -8.01 15.89
CA ARG A 127 11.32 -8.79 16.69
C ARG A 127 12.27 -9.70 15.91
N TRP A 128 12.27 -9.64 14.58
CA TRP A 128 13.27 -10.36 13.80
C TRP A 128 14.65 -9.72 14.00
N LYS A 129 15.67 -10.55 14.22
CA LYS A 129 17.08 -10.19 14.10
C LYS A 129 17.60 -10.90 12.84
N VAL A 130 18.00 -10.12 11.84
CA VAL A 130 18.32 -10.65 10.50
C VAL A 130 19.77 -10.35 10.16
N VAL A 131 20.51 -11.38 9.74
CA VAL A 131 21.80 -11.23 9.07
C VAL A 131 21.54 -11.29 7.57
N LEU A 132 21.86 -10.21 6.86
CA LEU A 132 21.73 -10.17 5.40
C LEU A 132 23.14 -10.23 4.78
N PRO A 133 23.61 -11.41 4.34
CA PRO A 133 24.91 -11.51 3.68
C PRO A 133 24.86 -10.76 2.36
N VAL A 134 25.78 -9.82 2.19
CA VAL A 134 25.93 -9.06 0.95
C VAL A 134 27.33 -9.23 0.41
N ILE A 135 27.40 -9.44 -0.91
CA ILE A 135 28.68 -9.48 -1.61
C ILE A 135 29.18 -8.05 -1.73
N GLU A 136 30.41 -7.83 -1.29
CA GLU A 136 31.08 -6.53 -1.37
C GLU A 136 31.13 -6.04 -2.84
N GLY A 137 30.98 -4.73 -3.05
CA GLY A 137 30.86 -4.12 -4.39
C GLY A 137 29.49 -4.26 -5.08
N CYS A 138 28.51 -4.99 -4.54
CA CYS A 138 27.18 -5.06 -5.15
C CYS A 138 26.37 -3.76 -4.91
N LYS A 139 25.68 -3.25 -5.96
CA LYS A 139 24.74 -2.10 -5.86
C LYS A 139 23.72 -2.23 -4.73
N ARG A 140 23.40 -3.46 -4.30
CA ARG A 140 22.48 -3.75 -3.19
C ARG A 140 23.00 -3.28 -1.82
N MET A 141 24.31 -3.05 -1.66
CA MET A 141 24.88 -2.52 -0.41
C MET A 141 24.49 -1.07 -0.13
N GLU A 142 24.25 -0.25 -1.17
CA GLU A 142 23.82 1.15 -1.01
C GLU A 142 22.49 1.27 -0.26
N CYS A 143 21.64 0.24 -0.35
CA CYS A 143 20.35 0.19 0.34
C CYS A 143 20.46 -0.11 1.85
N ILE A 144 21.60 -0.64 2.32
CA ILE A 144 21.80 -1.13 3.69
C ILE A 144 22.52 -0.08 4.56
N ARG A 145 23.35 0.78 3.96
CA ARG A 145 24.13 1.82 4.66
C ARG A 145 23.31 3.07 5.07
N ARG A 146 22.01 2.93 5.34
CA ARG A 146 21.14 4.06 5.72
C ARG A 146 21.33 4.51 7.15
#